data_AF-A0A967T2V4-F1
#
_entry.id   AF-A0A967T2V4-F1
#
_cell.length_a   1.000
_cell.length_b   1.000
_cell.length_c   1.000
_cell.angle_alpha   90.00
_cell.angle_beta   90.00
_cell.angle_gamma   90.00
#
_symmetry.space_group_name_H-M   'P 1'
#
loop_
_entity.id
_entity.type
_entity.pdbx_description
1 polymer ?
#
loop_
_entity_poly.entity_id
_entity_poly.type
_entity_poly.pdbx_seq_one_letter_code
_entity_poly.pdbx_strand_id
1 'polypeptide(L)' 'TRDAAAVQQVLKRVADDAKAGNNVMPAIMDAVQAYATIGEITNELIGVYGRYAEPIRF' A
#
# COMPACT_ATOMS: atom_id res chain seq x y z
N THR A 1 -10.83 -14.93 -12.67
CA THR A 1 -10.11 -13.79 -13.29
C THR A 1 -9.94 -12.73 -12.23
N ARG A 2 -8.77 -12.11 -12.12
CA ARG A 2 -8.48 -11.07 -11.11
C ARG A 2 -9.42 -9.88 -11.31
N ASP A 3 -10.06 -9.42 -10.24
CA ASP A 3 -10.89 -8.22 -10.28
C ASP A 3 -10.02 -6.98 -10.06
N ALA A 4 -9.71 -6.28 -11.15
CA ALA A 4 -8.86 -5.09 -11.12
C ALA A 4 -9.52 -3.93 -10.36
N ALA A 5 -10.85 -3.83 -10.37
CA ALA A 5 -11.58 -2.77 -9.69
C ALA A 5 -11.55 -2.98 -8.18
N ALA A 6 -11.75 -4.22 -7.74
CA ALA A 6 -11.63 -4.59 -6.33
C ALA A 6 -10.22 -4.27 -5.81
N VAL A 7 -9.16 -4.67 -6.53
CA VAL A 7 -7.78 -4.39 -6.11
C VAL A 7 -7.51 -2.89 -6.01
N GLN A 8 -7.93 -2.08 -7.00
CA GLN A 8 -7.76 -0.62 -6.92
C GLN A 8 -8.48 -0.02 -5.71
N GLN A 9 -9.69 -0.50 -5.40
CA GLN A 9 -10.46 0.02 -4.28
C GLN A 9 -9.75 -0.25 -2.94
N VAL A 10 -9.19 -1.44 -2.76
CA VAL A 10 -8.49 -1.77 -1.52
C VAL A 10 -7.12 -1.09 -1.44
N LEU A 11 -6.37 -0.99 -2.54
CA LEU A 11 -5.11 -0.24 -2.60
C LEU A 11 -5.31 1.24 -2.24
N LYS A 12 -6.40 1.85 -2.73
CA LYS A 12 -6.77 3.21 -2.34
C LYS A 12 -7.03 3.32 -0.84
N ARG A 13 -7.67 2.32 -0.24
CA ARG A 13 -7.93 2.27 1.20
C ARG A 13 -6.64 2.17 2.00
N VAL A 14 -5.67 1.36 1.54
CA VAL A 14 -4.32 1.29 2.12
C VAL A 14 -3.65 2.66 2.11
N ALA A 15 -3.71 3.38 0.98
CA ALA A 15 -3.12 4.71 0.86
C ALA A 15 -3.84 5.76 1.74
N ASP A 16 -5.16 5.70 1.84
CA ASP A 16 -5.97 6.61 2.66
C ASP A 16 -5.70 6.37 4.16
N ASP A 17 -5.63 5.11 4.61
CA ASP A 17 -5.30 4.76 6.00
C ASP A 17 -3.84 5.14 6.35
N ALA A 18 -2.91 4.94 5.41
CA ALA A 18 -1.52 5.37 5.57
C ALA A 18 -1.39 6.90 5.72
N LYS A 19 -2.13 7.68 4.92
CA LYS A 19 -2.16 9.15 5.01
C LYS A 19 -2.81 9.64 6.30
N ALA A 20 -3.84 8.96 6.77
CA ALA A 20 -4.53 9.29 8.02
C ALA A 20 -3.72 8.92 9.26
N GLY A 21 -2.64 8.13 9.13
CA GLY A 21 -1.88 7.61 10.26
C GLY A 21 -2.63 6.51 11.03
N ASN A 22 -3.62 5.89 10.40
CA ASN A 22 -4.38 4.78 10.95
C ASN A 22 -3.58 3.47 10.86
N ASN A 23 -4.06 2.44 11.54
CA ASN A 23 -3.48 1.10 11.41
C ASN A 23 -3.72 0.59 9.97
N VAL A 24 -2.63 0.36 9.24
CA VAL A 24 -2.64 -0.05 7.84
C VAL A 24 -2.83 -1.56 7.66
N MET A 25 -2.63 -2.36 8.72
CA MET A 25 -2.71 -3.82 8.67
C MET A 25 -4.06 -4.37 8.18
N PRO A 26 -5.24 -3.83 8.59
CA PRO A 26 -6.53 -4.30 8.09
C PRO A 26 -6.67 -4.09 6.57
N ALA A 27 -6.27 -2.93 6.05
CA ALA A 27 -6.34 -2.63 4.63
C ALA A 27 -5.37 -3.51 3.79
N ILE A 28 -4.20 -3.84 4.35
CA ILE A 28 -3.26 -4.77 3.71
C ILE A 28 -3.85 -6.19 3.65
N MET A 29 -4.53 -6.65 4.70
CA MET A 29 -5.20 -7.95 4.69
C MET A 29 -6.29 -8.02 3.61
N ASP A 30 -7.11 -6.97 3.48
CA ASP A 30 -8.10 -6.87 2.43
C ASP A 30 -7.43 -6.89 1.04
N ALA A 31 -6.26 -6.25 0.88
CA ALA A 31 -5.56 -6.17 -0.40
C ALA A 31 -5.02 -7.55 -0.82
N VAL A 32 -4.50 -8.31 0.14
CA VAL A 32 -4.05 -9.69 -0.08
C VAL A 32 -5.22 -10.60 -0.44
N GLN A 33 -6.38 -10.44 0.21
CA GLN A 33 -7.60 -11.18 -0.14
C GLN A 33 -8.11 -10.85 -1.56
N ALA A 34 -7.94 -9.61 -2.00
CA ALA A 34 -8.24 -9.19 -3.36
C ALA A 34 -7.21 -9.67 -4.41
N TYR A 35 -6.21 -10.48 -4.01
CA TYR A 35 -5.10 -10.91 -4.85
C TYR A 35 -4.24 -9.74 -5.37
N ALA A 36 -4.10 -8.68 -4.58
CA ALA A 36 -3.10 -7.65 -4.84
C ALA A 36 -1.69 -8.21 -4.60
N THR A 37 -0.75 -7.79 -5.43
CA THR A 37 0.66 -8.17 -5.30
C THR A 37 1.37 -7.32 -4.26
N ILE A 38 2.46 -7.85 -3.72
CA ILE A 38 3.34 -7.10 -2.81
C ILE A 38 3.82 -5.80 -3.46
N GLY A 39 4.18 -5.84 -4.75
CA GLY A 39 4.63 -4.65 -5.48
C GLY A 39 3.60 -3.54 -5.52
N GLU A 40 2.32 -3.86 -5.72
CA GLU A 40 1.22 -2.89 -5.74
C GLU A 40 1.00 -2.25 -4.38
N ILE A 41 0.95 -3.06 -3.31
CA ILE A 41 0.80 -2.56 -1.93
C ILE A 41 1.99 -1.67 -1.55
N THR A 42 3.21 -2.11 -1.87
CA THR A 42 4.43 -1.34 -1.55
C THR A 42 4.49 -0.03 -2.32
N ASN A 43 4.03 0.00 -3.58
CA ASN A 43 4.02 1.21 -4.39
C ASN A 43 3.09 2.29 -3.82
N GLU A 44 1.90 1.91 -3.34
CA GLU A 44 0.99 2.82 -2.65
C GLU A 44 1.61 3.39 -1.37
N LEU A 45 2.24 2.52 -0.56
CA LEU A 45 2.91 2.95 0.67
C LEU A 45 4.09 3.89 0.41
N ILE A 46 4.87 3.65 -0.64
CA ILE A 46 5.94 4.54 -1.09
C ILE A 46 5.37 5.90 -1.52
N GLY A 47 4.19 5.93 -2.16
CA GLY A 47 3.53 7.18 -2.53
C GLY A 47 3.17 8.06 -1.33
N VAL A 48 2.94 7.47 -0.16
CA VAL A 48 2.58 8.19 1.07
C VAL A 48 3.79 8.51 1.94
N TYR A 49 4.63 7.51 2.21
CA TYR A 49 5.76 7.64 3.14
C TYR A 49 7.08 8.01 2.46
N GLY A 50 7.15 7.91 1.14
CA GLY A 50 8.39 8.00 0.39
C GLY A 50 9.23 6.72 0.48
N ARG A 51 10.40 6.74 -0.15
CA ARG A 51 11.43 5.72 0.04
C ARG A 51 12.46 6.22 1.03
N TYR A 52 12.91 5.34 1.90
CA TYR A 52 14.08 5.62 2.72
C TYR A 52 15.30 5.82 1.81
N ALA A 53 15.93 6.99 1.92
CA ALA A 53 17.19 7.30 1.26
C ALA A 53 18.30 7.21 2.31
N GLU A 54 19.23 6.27 2.13
CA GLU A 54 20.32 6.07 3.07
C GLU A 54 21.27 7.29 3.07
N PRO A 55 21.59 7.87 4.24
CA PRO A 55 22.46 9.03 4.30
C PRO A 55 23.90 8.65 3.95
N ILE A 56 24.46 9.31 2.95
CA ILE A 56 25.85 9.13 2.53
C ILE A 56 26.77 9.62 3.66
N ARG A 57 27.42 8.68 4.36
CA ARG A 57 28.47 8.99 5.35
C ARG A 57 29.83 8.79 4.68
N PHE A 58 30.55 9.89 4.45
CA PHE A 58 31.97 9.92 4.09
C PHE A 58 32.80 10.33 5.29
#